data_AF-A0A9Q0MM68-F1
#
_entry.id   AF-A0A9Q0MM68-F1
#
_cell.length_a   1.000
_cell.length_b   1.000
_cell.length_c   1.000
_cell.angle_alpha   90.00
_cell.angle_beta   90.00
_cell.angle_gamma   90.00
#
_symmetry.space_group_name_H-M   'P 1'
#
loop_
_entity.id
_entity.type
_entity.pdbx_description
1 polymer ?
#
loop_
_entity_poly.entity_id
_entity_poly.type
_entity_poly.pdbx_seq_one_letter_code
_entity_poly.pdbx_strand_id
1 'polypeptide(L)'
;VVDYRTHVSGIRPKDIDNGEPFGAVQREVINLLKGRILVGHSVTNDLKVLHLKHPYRDTRDTSKYPPLSKRVSGGSTPSLKTLARVVLGINIQDGEHCSVEDARATMRIYNKLSHDWEKYLKQ
;
A
#
# COMPACT_ATOMS: atom_id res chain seq x y z
N VAL A 1 -8.16 -14.30 -18.58
CA VAL A 1 -7.72 -12.90 -18.38
C VAL A 1 -7.89 -12.16 -19.70
N VAL A 2 -8.53 -10.98 -19.71
CA VAL A 2 -8.71 -10.18 -20.95
C VAL A 2 -7.52 -9.22 -21.16
N ASP A 3 -7.01 -8.61 -20.10
CA ASP A 3 -5.81 -7.76 -20.11
C ASP A 3 -5.06 -7.92 -18.77
N TYR A 4 -3.76 -8.21 -18.82
CA TYR A 4 -2.89 -8.35 -17.64
C TYR A 4 -2.40 -7.00 -17.12
N ARG A 5 -2.52 -5.94 -17.93
CA ARG A 5 -2.02 -4.58 -17.64
C ARG A 5 -0.55 -4.58 -17.24
N THR A 6 0.28 -5.40 -17.89
CA THR A 6 1.69 -5.63 -17.53
C THR A 6 2.49 -4.33 -17.38
N HIS A 7 2.26 -3.35 -18.26
CA HIS A 7 2.89 -2.02 -18.18
C HIS A 7 2.63 -1.28 -16.87
N VAL A 8 1.57 -1.63 -16.13
CA VAL A 8 1.26 -1.13 -14.79
C VAL A 8 1.63 -2.17 -13.74
N SER A 9 1.14 -3.39 -13.86
CA SER A 9 1.17 -4.41 -12.79
C SER A 9 2.48 -5.19 -12.68
N GLY A 10 3.31 -5.20 -13.74
CA GLY A 10 4.45 -6.12 -13.89
C GLY A 10 4.06 -7.58 -14.13
N ILE A 11 2.76 -7.91 -14.12
CA ILE A 11 2.26 -9.28 -14.23
C ILE A 11 2.15 -9.73 -15.68
N ARG A 12 2.62 -10.94 -15.97
CA ARG A 12 2.60 -11.62 -17.26
C ARG A 12 1.81 -12.95 -17.13
N PRO A 13 1.37 -13.56 -18.24
CA PRO A 13 0.66 -14.85 -18.21
C PRO A 13 1.39 -15.91 -17.37
N LYS A 14 2.69 -16.07 -17.61
CA LYS A 14 3.55 -17.03 -16.89
C LYS A 14 3.58 -16.86 -15.36
N ASP A 15 3.30 -15.65 -14.85
CA ASP A 15 3.28 -15.38 -13.41
C ASP A 15 1.97 -15.87 -12.77
N ILE A 16 0.94 -16.11 -13.57
CA ILE A 16 -0.38 -16.61 -13.14
C ILE A 16 -0.60 -18.08 -13.51
N ASP A 17 0.09 -18.61 -14.53
CA ASP A 17 -0.12 -19.98 -15.05
C ASP A 17 -0.04 -21.06 -13.94
N ASN A 18 0.82 -20.86 -12.94
CA ASN A 18 0.94 -21.72 -11.75
C ASN A 18 0.61 -20.97 -10.45
N GLY A 19 -0.22 -19.92 -10.54
CA GLY A 19 -0.63 -19.11 -9.42
C GLY A 19 -1.44 -19.90 -8.40
N GLU A 20 -1.32 -19.51 -7.13
CA GLU A 20 -2.10 -20.14 -6.07
C GLU A 20 -3.60 -19.85 -6.20
N PRO A 21 -4.47 -20.80 -5.79
CA PRO A 21 -5.90 -20.54 -5.76
C PRO A 21 -6.22 -19.33 -4.88
N PHE A 22 -7.09 -18.45 -5.36
CA PHE A 22 -7.46 -17.20 -4.66
C PHE A 22 -7.86 -17.43 -3.19
N GLY A 23 -8.64 -18.48 -2.91
CA GLY A 23 -9.06 -18.80 -1.54
C GLY A 23 -7.94 -19.30 -0.62
N ALA A 24 -6.82 -19.79 -1.16
CA ALA A 24 -5.64 -20.12 -0.37
C ALA A 24 -4.91 -18.83 0.04
N VAL A 25 -4.57 -17.97 -0.93
CA VAL A 25 -3.93 -16.67 -0.69
C VAL A 25 -4.78 -15.79 0.23
N GLN A 26 -6.09 -15.74 0.02
CA GLN A 26 -7.01 -14.97 0.87
C GLN A 26 -6.95 -15.42 2.34
N ARG A 27 -6.94 -16.74 2.60
CA ARG A 27 -6.81 -17.28 3.97
C ARG A 27 -5.47 -16.94 4.60
N GLU A 28 -4.40 -16.99 3.83
CA GLU A 28 -3.07 -16.59 4.29
C GLU A 28 -3.06 -15.11 4.69
N VAL A 29 -3.55 -14.22 3.82
CA VAL A 29 -3.63 -12.78 4.11
C VAL A 29 -4.50 -12.51 5.34
N ILE A 30 -5.65 -13.17 5.49
CA ILE A 30 -6.48 -13.06 6.71
C ILE A 30 -5.66 -13.40 7.95
N ASN A 31 -4.91 -14.50 7.93
CA ASN A 31 -4.11 -14.93 9.07
C ASN A 31 -2.95 -13.98 9.34
N LEU A 32 -2.32 -13.42 8.30
CA LEU A 32 -1.26 -12.42 8.45
C LEU A 32 -1.79 -11.13 9.10
N LEU A 33 -3.00 -10.69 8.76
CA LEU A 33 -3.58 -9.43 9.27
C LEU A 33 -4.10 -9.52 10.71
N LYS A 34 -4.38 -10.72 11.23
CA LYS A 34 -4.95 -10.91 12.57
C LYS A 34 -4.08 -10.26 13.65
N GLY A 35 -4.68 -9.31 14.38
CA GLY A 35 -4.03 -8.60 15.49
C GLY A 35 -2.85 -7.72 15.07
N ARG A 36 -2.75 -7.39 13.78
CA ARG A 36 -1.65 -6.57 13.24
C ARG A 36 -2.13 -5.22 12.73
N ILE A 37 -1.20 -4.30 12.68
CA ILE A 37 -1.35 -3.01 12.02
C ILE A 37 -1.04 -3.20 10.53
N LEU A 38 -1.96 -2.80 9.66
CA LEU A 38 -1.78 -2.80 8.21
C LEU A 38 -1.28 -1.42 7.76
N VAL A 39 -0.07 -1.37 7.23
CA VAL A 39 0.54 -0.18 6.65
C VAL A 39 0.54 -0.31 5.13
N GLY A 40 0.06 0.70 4.41
CA GLY A 40 0.03 0.66 2.94
C GLY A 40 -0.37 1.99 2.30
N HIS A 41 -0.66 1.97 1.01
CA HIS A 41 -1.05 3.15 0.22
C HIS A 41 -2.31 2.86 -0.57
N SER A 42 -3.42 3.50 -0.23
CA SER A 42 -4.75 3.24 -0.79
C SER A 42 -5.23 1.79 -0.62
N VAL A 43 -4.87 1.17 0.51
CA VAL A 43 -5.11 -0.27 0.82
C VAL A 43 -6.56 -0.71 0.77
N THR A 44 -7.50 0.24 0.80
CA THR A 44 -8.93 -0.06 0.63
C THR A 44 -9.21 -0.71 -0.73
N ASN A 45 -8.47 -0.37 -1.77
CA ASN A 45 -8.62 -0.97 -3.10
C ASN A 45 -8.20 -2.44 -3.08
N ASP A 46 -7.05 -2.74 -2.49
CA ASP A 46 -6.50 -4.09 -2.38
C ASP A 46 -7.40 -5.00 -1.52
N LEU A 47 -7.81 -4.51 -0.35
CA LEU A 47 -8.71 -5.25 0.54
C LEU A 47 -10.07 -5.52 -0.11
N LYS A 48 -10.58 -4.59 -0.93
CA LYS A 48 -11.84 -4.79 -1.66
C LYS A 48 -11.73 -5.92 -2.68
N VAL A 49 -10.62 -5.99 -3.43
CA VAL A 49 -10.35 -7.10 -4.37
C VAL A 49 -10.20 -8.42 -3.64
N LEU A 50 -9.57 -8.42 -2.46
CA LEU A 50 -9.44 -9.61 -1.62
C LEU A 50 -10.72 -9.96 -0.85
N HIS A 51 -11.80 -9.19 -0.96
CA HIS A 51 -13.02 -9.34 -0.15
C HIS A 51 -12.76 -9.32 1.37
N LEU A 52 -11.78 -8.54 1.82
CA LEU A 52 -11.38 -8.41 3.21
C LEU A 52 -11.75 -7.05 3.79
N LYS A 53 -11.80 -6.98 5.12
CA LYS A 53 -11.86 -5.73 5.88
C LYS A 53 -10.76 -5.76 6.94
N HIS A 54 -10.15 -4.60 7.16
CA HIS A 54 -9.22 -4.40 8.28
C HIS A 54 -9.72 -3.24 9.13
N PRO A 55 -9.63 -3.29 10.48
CA PRO A 55 -10.10 -2.20 11.32
C PRO A 55 -9.43 -0.88 10.93
N TYR A 56 -10.22 0.19 10.85
CA TYR A 56 -9.70 1.52 10.49
C TYR A 56 -8.63 1.99 11.48
N ARG A 57 -8.85 1.73 12.79
CA ARG A 57 -7.88 2.02 13.86
C ARG A 57 -6.55 1.27 13.71
N ASP A 58 -6.58 0.13 13.03
CA ASP A 58 -5.42 -0.72 12.77
C ASP A 58 -4.84 -0.53 11.36
N THR A 59 -5.30 0.49 10.62
CA THR A 59 -4.83 0.79 9.27
C THR A 59 -4.05 2.10 9.24
N ARG A 60 -2.81 2.08 8.73
CA ARG A 60 -2.00 3.29 8.47
C ARG A 60 -1.82 3.43 6.97
N ASP A 61 -2.79 4.13 6.36
CA ASP A 61 -2.82 4.39 4.93
C ASP A 61 -2.12 5.72 4.60
N THR A 62 -0.98 5.65 3.93
CA THR A 62 -0.16 6.82 3.57
C THR A 62 -0.85 7.76 2.58
N SER A 63 -1.85 7.29 1.83
CA SER A 63 -2.63 8.17 0.95
C SER A 63 -3.68 8.98 1.72
N LYS A 64 -4.02 8.58 2.95
CA LYS A 64 -5.10 9.17 3.76
C LYS A 64 -4.62 9.97 4.95
N TYR A 65 -3.32 9.98 5.27
CA TYR A 65 -2.79 10.68 6.43
C TYR A 65 -2.78 12.20 6.21
N PRO A 66 -3.68 12.98 6.87
CA PRO A 66 -3.90 14.39 6.50
C PRO A 66 -2.69 15.32 6.70
N PRO A 67 -1.86 15.18 7.76
CA PRO A 67 -0.63 15.95 7.88
C PRO A 67 0.33 15.75 6.70
N LEU A 68 0.41 14.53 6.16
CA LEU A 68 1.26 14.24 5.02
C LEU A 68 0.69 14.77 3.71
N SER A 69 -0.62 14.62 3.47
CA SER A 69 -1.26 15.17 2.26
C SER A 69 -1.19 16.70 2.21
N LYS A 70 -1.37 17.39 3.35
CA LYS A 70 -1.17 18.84 3.46
C LYS A 70 0.27 19.25 3.15
N ARG A 71 1.26 18.52 3.68
CA ARG A 71 2.68 18.82 3.47
C ARG A 71 3.14 18.60 2.01
N VAL A 72 2.60 17.59 1.34
CA VAL A 72 3.14 17.12 0.04
C VAL A 72 2.29 17.58 -1.15
N SER A 73 0.99 17.76 -0.98
CA SER A 73 0.05 17.99 -2.09
C SER A 73 -1.05 18.99 -1.76
N GLY A 74 -0.84 19.88 -0.79
CA GLY A 74 -1.79 20.93 -0.44
C GLY A 74 -3.15 20.40 0.06
N GLY A 75 -3.20 19.15 0.51
CA GLY A 75 -4.42 18.48 1.00
C GLY A 75 -5.04 17.50 0.01
N SER A 76 -4.65 17.49 -1.27
CA SER A 76 -5.04 16.45 -2.22
C SER A 76 -4.34 15.12 -1.92
N THR A 77 -4.94 14.00 -2.33
CA THR A 77 -4.34 12.66 -2.17
C THR A 77 -3.05 12.53 -2.98
N PRO A 78 -1.87 12.39 -2.33
CA PRO A 78 -0.60 12.26 -3.03
C PRO A 78 -0.42 10.85 -3.59
N SER A 79 0.29 10.72 -4.72
CA SER A 79 0.75 9.40 -5.19
C SER A 79 1.89 8.85 -4.33
N LEU A 80 2.02 7.53 -4.24
CA LEU A 80 3.14 6.90 -3.54
C LEU A 80 4.50 7.35 -4.10
N LYS A 81 4.63 7.47 -5.43
CA LYS A 81 5.83 8.03 -6.09
C LYS A 81 6.19 9.42 -5.58
N THR A 82 5.19 10.29 -5.40
CA THR A 82 5.42 11.64 -4.86
C THR A 82 5.82 11.59 -3.39
N LEU A 83 5.16 10.75 -2.59
CA LEU A 83 5.52 10.57 -1.18
C LEU A 83 6.94 10.02 -1.02
N ALA A 84 7.32 9.00 -1.79
CA ALA A 84 8.67 8.41 -1.74
C ALA A 84 9.73 9.46 -2.07
N ARG A 85 9.50 10.27 -3.11
CA ARG A 85 10.41 11.35 -3.50
C ARG A 85 10.53 12.43 -2.41
N VAL A 86 9.41 12.93 -1.89
CA VAL A 86 9.42 14.07 -0.93
C VAL A 86 9.81 13.63 0.49
N VAL A 87 9.39 12.45 0.94
CA VAL A 87 9.63 11.97 2.30
C VAL A 87 10.96 11.23 2.42
N LEU A 88 11.31 10.41 1.43
CA LEU A 88 12.48 9.52 1.48
C LEU A 88 13.62 9.97 0.56
N GLY A 89 13.38 10.87 -0.40
CA GLY A 89 14.41 11.31 -1.35
C GLY A 89 14.75 10.26 -2.42
N ILE A 90 13.83 9.32 -2.69
CA ILE A 90 14.05 8.22 -3.65
C ILE A 90 13.01 8.27 -4.78
N ASN A 91 13.40 7.79 -5.96
CA ASN A 91 12.46 7.47 -7.03
C ASN A 91 12.09 5.98 -6.93
N ILE A 92 10.83 5.69 -7.20
CA ILE A 92 10.25 4.34 -7.28
C ILE A 92 9.29 4.32 -8.46
N GLN A 93 8.84 3.12 -8.84
CA GLN A 93 7.89 2.96 -9.95
C GLN A 93 8.45 3.57 -11.25
N ASP A 94 9.72 3.30 -11.52
CA ASP A 94 10.38 3.66 -12.77
C ASP A 94 10.21 2.49 -13.76
N GLY A 95 9.08 2.48 -14.46
CA GLY A 95 8.65 1.40 -15.35
C GLY A 95 7.39 0.69 -14.82
N GLU A 96 7.37 -0.64 -14.93
CA GLU A 96 6.32 -1.49 -14.37
C GLU A 96 6.34 -1.40 -12.83
N HIS A 97 5.18 -1.51 -12.16
CA HIS A 97 5.15 -1.50 -10.69
C HIS A 97 5.68 -2.81 -10.11
N CYS A 98 6.37 -2.70 -8.98
CA CYS A 98 6.78 -3.82 -8.17
C CYS A 98 6.08 -3.73 -6.80
N SER A 99 5.19 -4.67 -6.49
CA SER A 99 4.47 -4.71 -5.21
C SER A 99 5.40 -4.69 -3.99
N VAL A 100 6.58 -5.32 -4.11
CA VAL A 100 7.60 -5.36 -3.06
C VAL A 100 8.26 -3.99 -2.86
N GLU A 101 8.55 -3.27 -3.95
CA GLU A 101 9.08 -1.90 -3.88
C GLU A 101 8.07 -0.97 -3.20
N ASP A 102 6.80 -1.03 -3.63
CA ASP A 102 5.72 -0.18 -3.12
C ASP A 102 5.44 -0.44 -1.63
N ALA A 103 5.41 -1.71 -1.22
CA ALA A 103 5.23 -2.09 0.19
C ALA A 103 6.41 -1.59 1.05
N ARG A 104 7.65 -1.73 0.57
CA ARG A 104 8.85 -1.23 1.27
C ARG A 104 8.86 0.29 1.36
N ALA A 105 8.51 1.00 0.28
CA ALA A 105 8.45 2.45 0.26
C ALA A 105 7.41 2.97 1.27
N THR A 106 6.22 2.37 1.27
CA THR A 106 5.17 2.71 2.24
C THR A 106 5.62 2.48 3.68
N MET A 107 6.19 1.31 3.99
CA MET A 107 6.71 1.02 5.34
C MET A 107 7.79 2.03 5.77
N ARG A 108 8.70 2.41 4.86
CA ARG A 108 9.73 3.43 5.15
C ARG A 108 9.12 4.80 5.42
N ILE A 109 8.10 5.20 4.66
CA ILE A 109 7.36 6.45 4.88
C ILE A 109 6.70 6.42 6.27
N TYR A 110 5.98 5.35 6.59
CA TYR A 110 5.34 5.20 7.90
C TYR A 110 6.37 5.24 9.02
N ASN A 111 7.44 4.45 8.95
CA ASN A 111 8.45 4.40 10.01
C ASN A 111 9.07 5.78 10.27
N LYS A 112 9.35 6.57 9.22
CA LYS A 112 9.89 7.94 9.34
C LYS A 112 8.91 8.91 10.02
N LEU A 113 7.62 8.65 9.95
CA LEU A 113 6.56 9.51 10.50
C LEU A 113 5.85 8.88 11.70
N SER A 114 6.25 7.68 12.13
CA SER A 114 5.49 6.82 13.04
C SER A 114 5.19 7.50 14.36
N HIS A 115 6.17 8.19 14.95
CA HIS A 115 5.98 8.95 16.19
C HIS A 115 4.84 9.98 16.08
N ASP A 116 4.89 10.85 15.07
CA ASP A 116 3.89 11.91 14.87
C ASP A 116 2.55 11.35 14.42
N TRP A 117 2.57 10.27 13.64
CA TRP A 117 1.37 9.55 13.20
C TRP A 117 0.63 8.95 14.39
N GLU A 118 1.30 8.17 15.22
CA GLU A 118 0.67 7.52 16.37
C GLU A 118 0.23 8.54 17.43
N LYS A 119 0.92 9.69 17.54
CA LYS A 119 0.46 10.82 18.36
C LYS A 119 -0.82 11.46 17.79
N TYR A 120 -0.90 11.62 16.47
CA TYR A 120 -2.08 12.17 15.79
C TYR A 120 -3.33 11.29 15.98
N LEU A 121 -3.17 9.97 15.95
CA LEU A 121 -4.28 9.02 16.14
C LEU A 121 -4.86 8.98 17.56
N LYS A 122 -4.15 9.50 18.56
CA LYS A 122 -4.57 9.55 19.96
C LYS A 122 -5.31 10.84 20.35
N GLN A 123 -5.42 11.79 19.42
CA GLN A 123 -6.16 13.04 19.59
C GLN A 123 -7.66 12.78 19.41
#